data_AF-A0A6P0Y6M6-F1
#
_entry.id   AF-A0A6P0Y6M6-F1
#
_cell.length_a   1.000
_cell.length_b   1.000
_cell.length_c   1.000
_cell.angle_alpha   90.00
_cell.angle_beta   90.00
_cell.angle_gamma   90.00
#
_symmetry.space_group_name_H-M   'P 1'
#
loop_
_entity.id
_entity.type
_entity.pdbx_description
1 polymer ?
#
loop_
_entity_poly.entity_id
_entity_poly.type
_entity_poly.pdbx_seq_one_letter_code
_entity_poly.pdbx_strand_id
1 'polypeptide(L)'
;MRRAIKAVNQVMADLLLVKHPDKTFIGRISQGFDFLGYWFSTQGLGVAKKTVERMMAKVTQLYEQGADDCRIESYLRHWLRWVLCGVAQESRILLGQSNRSRPT
;
A
#
# COMPACT_ATOMS: atom_id res chain seq x y z
N MET A 1 9.37 5.16 -19.35
CA MET A 1 9.75 4.05 -18.43
C MET A 1 11.19 3.58 -18.59
N ARG A 2 11.67 3.16 -19.78
CA ARG A 2 13.05 2.62 -19.95
C ARG A 2 14.17 3.54 -19.43
N ARG A 3 14.07 4.86 -19.66
CA ARG A 3 15.07 5.84 -19.17
C ARG A 3 15.12 5.93 -17.64
N ALA A 4 13.97 5.95 -16.98
CA ALA A 4 13.88 5.98 -15.51
C ALA A 4 14.45 4.69 -14.89
N ILE A 5 14.12 3.53 -15.46
CA ILE A 5 14.68 2.24 -15.03
C ILE A 5 16.20 2.24 -15.17
N LYS A 6 16.72 2.73 -16.30
CA LYS A 6 18.16 2.86 -16.54
C LYS A 6 18.83 3.79 -15.51
N ALA A 7 18.23 4.94 -15.21
CA ALA A 7 18.75 5.88 -14.23
C ALA A 7 18.80 5.27 -12.82
N VAL A 8 17.73 4.59 -12.38
CA VAL A 8 17.70 3.88 -11.08
C VAL A 8 18.76 2.78 -11.04
N ASN A 9 18.92 2.00 -12.11
CA ASN A 9 19.93 0.96 -12.19
C ASN A 9 21.36 1.54 -12.10
N GLN A 10 21.60 2.69 -12.76
CA GLN A 10 22.91 3.35 -12.71
C GLN A 10 23.23 3.80 -11.29
N VAL A 11 22.31 4.51 -10.63
CA VAL A 11 22.49 4.95 -9.24
C VAL A 11 22.71 3.76 -8.29
N MET A 12 21.97 2.67 -8.46
CA MET A 12 22.18 1.46 -7.66
C MET A 12 23.55 0.82 -7.89
N ALA A 13 24.03 0.79 -9.15
CA ALA A 13 25.36 0.28 -9.47
C ALA A 13 26.46 1.17 -8.87
N ASP A 14 26.32 2.49 -8.95
CA ASP A 14 27.25 3.46 -8.37
C ASP A 14 27.33 3.32 -6.83
N LEU A 15 26.22 2.90 -6.20
CA LEU A 15 26.12 2.61 -4.77
C LEU A 15 26.48 1.15 -4.39
N LEU A 16 26.92 0.32 -5.34
CA LEU A 16 27.22 -1.11 -5.15
C LEU A 16 26.04 -1.93 -4.59
N LEU A 17 24.81 -1.52 -4.91
CA LEU A 17 23.58 -2.20 -4.50
C LEU A 17 23.07 -3.15 -5.58
N VAL A 18 22.74 -4.38 -5.18
CA VAL A 18 22.13 -5.39 -6.05
C VAL A 18 20.64 -5.48 -5.79
N LYS A 19 19.84 -5.41 -6.87
CA LYS A 19 18.39 -5.64 -6.79
C LYS A 19 18.10 -7.10 -6.47
N HIS A 20 17.28 -7.34 -5.46
CA HIS A 20 16.76 -8.68 -5.21
C HIS A 20 15.78 -9.07 -6.34
N PRO A 21 15.95 -10.23 -7.00
CA PRO A 21 15.14 -10.63 -8.16
C PRO A 21 13.64 -10.67 -7.83
N ASP A 22 13.28 -11.14 -6.63
CA ASP A 22 11.87 -11.32 -6.25
C ASP A 22 11.18 -10.06 -5.70
N LYS A 23 11.92 -8.97 -5.41
CA LYS A 23 11.35 -7.76 -4.78
C LYS A 23 11.17 -6.58 -5.72
N THR A 24 11.51 -6.73 -7.00
CA THR A 24 11.52 -5.61 -7.94
C THR A 24 10.35 -5.73 -8.92
N PHE A 25 9.20 -5.17 -8.57
CA PHE A 25 8.13 -4.98 -9.54
C PHE A 25 8.40 -3.73 -10.39
N ILE A 26 8.60 -3.92 -11.70
CA ILE A 26 8.66 -2.84 -12.69
C ILE A 26 7.61 -3.17 -13.76
N GLY A 27 6.38 -2.72 -13.52
CA GLY A 27 5.24 -3.01 -14.38
C GLY A 27 4.34 -1.80 -14.59
N ARG A 28 3.31 -1.99 -15.42
CA ARG A 28 2.26 -0.99 -15.60
C ARG A 28 1.28 -1.05 -14.42
N ILE A 29 0.77 0.10 -14.00
CA ILE A 29 -0.27 0.20 -12.95
C ILE A 29 -1.55 -0.55 -13.32
N SER A 30 -1.80 -0.82 -14.61
CA SER A 30 -2.91 -1.65 -15.08
C SER A 30 -2.89 -3.08 -14.55
N GLN A 31 -1.71 -3.60 -14.15
CA GLN A 31 -1.57 -4.91 -13.51
C GLN A 31 -1.74 -4.84 -11.99
N GLY A 32 -1.77 -3.62 -11.45
CA GLY A 32 -1.72 -3.32 -10.04
C GLY A 32 -0.44 -3.77 -9.34
N PHE A 33 -0.22 -3.26 -8.13
CA PHE A 33 0.89 -3.70 -7.27
C PHE A 33 0.66 -3.35 -5.80
N ASP A 34 1.27 -4.12 -4.92
CA ASP A 34 1.30 -3.84 -3.48
C ASP A 34 2.41 -2.83 -3.14
N PHE A 35 2.09 -1.79 -2.36
CA PHE A 35 3.09 -0.90 -1.79
C PHE A 35 2.66 -0.41 -0.40
N LEU A 36 3.56 -0.58 0.58
CA LEU A 36 3.34 -0.22 2.00
C LEU A 36 2.04 -0.77 2.60
N GLY A 37 1.59 -1.94 2.14
CA GLY A 37 0.36 -2.58 2.62
C GLY A 37 -0.93 -2.11 1.94
N TYR A 38 -0.84 -1.25 0.94
CA TYR A 38 -1.93 -0.89 0.04
C TYR A 38 -1.78 -1.55 -1.33
N TRP A 39 -2.90 -1.70 -2.02
CA TRP A 39 -2.99 -2.17 -3.39
C TRP A 39 -3.25 -0.98 -4.32
N PHE A 40 -2.33 -0.72 -5.24
CA PHE A 40 -2.48 0.31 -6.26
C PHE A 40 -3.00 -0.31 -7.54
N SER A 41 -4.00 0.33 -8.15
CA SER A 41 -4.55 -0.09 -9.44
C SER A 41 -5.02 1.12 -10.26
N THR A 42 -5.46 0.90 -11.49
CA THR A 42 -6.11 1.94 -12.29
C THR A 42 -7.45 2.42 -11.71
N GLN A 43 -8.03 1.66 -10.77
CA GLN A 43 -9.27 2.01 -10.08
C GLN A 43 -9.02 2.82 -8.79
N GLY A 44 -7.75 3.02 -8.42
CA GLY A 44 -7.33 3.70 -7.19
C GLY A 44 -6.64 2.77 -6.19
N LEU A 45 -6.59 3.22 -4.95
CA LEU A 45 -5.93 2.64 -3.78
C LEU A 45 -6.91 1.81 -2.95
N GLY A 46 -6.58 0.54 -2.80
CA GLY A 46 -7.23 -0.38 -1.87
C GLY A 46 -6.27 -0.84 -0.77
N VAL A 47 -6.76 -1.68 0.14
CA VAL A 47 -5.89 -2.39 1.08
C VAL A 47 -5.34 -3.64 0.40
N ALA A 48 -4.04 -3.90 0.53
CA ALA A 48 -3.44 -5.12 -0.02
C ALA A 48 -4.02 -6.37 0.63
N LYS A 49 -4.27 -7.43 -0.14
CA LYS A 49 -4.81 -8.70 0.38
C LYS A 49 -3.96 -9.24 1.52
N LYS A 50 -2.63 -9.22 1.37
CA LYS A 50 -1.67 -9.67 2.39
C LYS A 50 -1.77 -8.87 3.70
N THR A 51 -2.17 -7.60 3.63
CA THR A 51 -2.38 -6.76 4.83
C THR A 51 -3.59 -7.22 5.61
N VAL A 52 -4.68 -7.58 4.92
CA VAL A 52 -5.88 -8.13 5.56
C VAL A 52 -5.58 -9.50 6.17
N GLU A 53 -4.90 -10.38 5.45
CA GLU A 53 -4.48 -11.71 5.94
C GLU A 53 -3.63 -11.60 7.22
N ARG A 54 -2.66 -10.68 7.25
CA ARG A 54 -1.84 -10.41 8.44
C ARG A 54 -2.65 -9.88 9.60
N MET A 55 -3.63 -9.01 9.34
CA MET A 55 -4.52 -8.50 10.36
C MET A 55 -5.31 -9.64 11.00
N MET A 56 -5.93 -10.50 10.18
CA MET A 56 -6.69 -11.66 10.66
C MET A 56 -5.82 -12.59 11.48
N ALA A 57 -4.63 -12.97 10.97
CA ALA A 57 -3.69 -13.82 11.70
C ALA A 57 -3.31 -13.23 13.06
N LYS A 58 -3.15 -11.90 13.14
CA LYS A 58 -2.83 -11.23 14.40
C LYS A 58 -3.99 -11.25 15.40
N VAL A 59 -5.23 -11.05 14.93
CA VAL A 59 -6.43 -11.15 15.77
C VAL A 59 -6.59 -12.57 16.30
N THR A 60 -6.45 -13.58 15.44
CA THR A 60 -6.47 -15.00 15.84
C THR A 60 -5.42 -15.29 16.91
N GLN A 61 -4.18 -14.83 16.71
CA GLN A 61 -3.12 -15.00 17.69
C GLN A 61 -3.45 -14.33 19.04
N LEU A 62 -4.01 -13.12 19.04
CA LEU A 62 -4.39 -12.43 20.28
C LEU A 62 -5.48 -13.19 21.04
N TYR A 63 -6.47 -13.69 20.31
CA TYR A 63 -7.54 -14.50 20.87
C TYR A 63 -6.99 -15.80 21.49
N GLU A 64 -6.13 -16.53 20.77
CA GLU A 64 -5.50 -17.76 21.26
C GLU A 64 -4.60 -17.54 22.49
N GLN A 65 -4.02 -16.34 22.62
CA GLN A 65 -3.21 -15.95 23.77
C GLN A 65 -4.04 -15.49 24.98
N GLY A 66 -5.37 -15.52 24.89
CA GLY A 66 -6.26 -15.07 25.97
C GLY A 66 -6.23 -13.56 26.18
N ALA A 67 -5.96 -12.78 25.14
CA ALA A 67 -6.11 -11.32 25.21
C ALA A 67 -7.57 -10.95 25.52
N ASP A 68 -7.76 -9.96 26.39
CA ASP A 68 -9.08 -9.41 26.63
C ASP A 68 -9.64 -8.67 25.40
N ASP A 69 -10.95 -8.47 25.40
CA ASP A 69 -11.66 -7.81 24.31
C ASP A 69 -11.15 -6.38 24.07
N CYS A 70 -10.81 -5.65 25.13
CA CYS A 70 -10.27 -4.29 25.06
C CYS A 70 -8.96 -4.23 24.26
N ARG A 71 -8.08 -5.23 24.44
CA ARG A 71 -6.81 -5.34 23.73
C ARG A 71 -7.00 -5.66 22.25
N ILE A 72 -7.91 -6.56 21.93
CA ILE A 72 -8.25 -6.91 20.53
C ILE A 72 -8.89 -5.70 19.84
N GLU A 73 -9.84 -5.03 20.51
CA GLU A 73 -10.51 -3.84 20.01
C GLU A 73 -9.53 -2.70 19.76
N SER A 74 -8.62 -2.43 20.71
CA SER A 74 -7.58 -1.41 20.57
C SER A 74 -6.69 -1.67 19.36
N TYR A 75 -6.29 -2.92 19.14
CA TYR A 75 -5.53 -3.31 17.94
C TYR A 75 -6.33 -3.03 16.66
N LEU A 76 -7.60 -3.45 16.59
CA LEU A 76 -8.45 -3.24 15.42
C LEU A 76 -8.67 -1.75 15.14
N ARG A 77 -8.88 -0.92 16.18
CA ARG A 77 -9.02 0.53 16.04
C ARG A 77 -7.77 1.17 15.45
N HIS A 78 -6.58 0.79 15.93
CA HIS A 78 -5.32 1.30 15.36
C HIS A 78 -5.12 0.86 13.91
N TRP A 79 -5.42 -0.40 13.61
CA TRP A 79 -5.33 -0.92 12.25
C TRP A 79 -6.30 -0.20 11.30
N LEU A 80 -7.56 -0.01 11.71
CA LEU A 80 -8.56 0.73 10.94
C LEU A 80 -8.15 2.19 10.72
N ARG A 81 -7.64 2.87 11.76
CA ARG A 81 -7.16 4.24 11.62
C ARG A 81 -6.03 4.34 10.61
N TRP A 82 -5.06 3.43 10.67
CA TRP A 82 -3.96 3.37 9.70
C TRP A 82 -4.47 3.14 8.28
N VAL A 83 -5.38 2.17 8.07
CA VAL A 83 -5.99 1.89 6.76
C VAL A 83 -6.71 3.13 6.21
N LEU A 84 -7.57 3.75 7.02
CA LEU A 84 -8.40 4.88 6.59
C LEU A 84 -7.57 6.12 6.30
N CYS A 85 -6.48 6.38 7.01
CA CYS A 85 -5.59 7.49 6.71
C CYS A 85 -5.01 7.41 5.29
N GLY A 86 -4.71 6.22 4.78
CA GLY A 86 -4.24 6.07 3.39
C GLY A 86 -5.36 6.16 2.36
N VAL A 87 -6.44 5.39 2.53
CA VAL A 87 -7.52 5.28 1.53
C VAL A 87 -8.37 6.55 1.45
N ALA A 88 -8.66 7.21 2.58
CA ALA A 88 -9.46 8.44 2.59
C ALA A 88 -8.70 9.67 2.06
N GLN A 89 -7.37 9.62 2.01
CA GLN A 89 -6.56 10.69 1.44
C GLN A 89 -6.59 10.65 -0.09
N GLU A 90 -6.63 9.46 -0.69
CA GLU A 90 -6.74 9.32 -2.14
C GLU A 90 -8.12 9.76 -2.66
N SER A 91 -9.21 9.41 -1.96
CA SER A 91 -10.55 9.84 -2.35
C SER A 91 -10.67 11.37 -2.41
N ARG A 92 -10.03 12.10 -1.49
CA ARG A 92 -9.92 13.57 -1.55
C ARG A 92 -9.08 14.08 -2.71
N ILE A 93 -7.99 13.40 -3.06
CA ILE A 93 -7.13 13.79 -4.19
C ILE A 93 -7.87 13.59 -5.52
N LEU A 94 -8.54 12.45 -5.71
CA LEU A 94 -9.31 12.18 -6.92
C LEU A 94 -10.48 13.15 -7.10
N LEU A 95 -11.21 13.45 -6.01
CA LEU A 95 -12.28 14.46 -6.04
C LEU A 95 -11.76 15.88 -6.29
N GLY A 96 -10.55 16.21 -5.81
CA GLY A 96 -9.89 17.50 -6.07
C GLY A 96 -9.31 17.67 -7.48
N GLN A 97 -9.07 16.57 -8.21
CA GLN A 97 -8.63 16.61 -9.62
C GLN A 97 -9.80 16.67 -10.61
N SER A 98 -10.97 16.14 -10.25
CA SER A 98 -12.20 16.26 -11.07
C SER A 98 -12.68 17.70 -11.23
N ASN A 99 -12.31 18.62 -10.34
CA ASN A 99 -12.80 20.00 -10.35
C ASN A 99 -11.91 20.98 -11.11
N ARG A 100 -10.86 20.50 -11.80
CA ARG A 100 -9.89 21.32 -12.54
C ARG A 100 -10.00 21.23 -14.08
N SER A 101 -10.99 20.50 -14.59
CA SER A 101 -11.19 20.26 -16.02
C SER A 101 -12.53 20.79 -16.53
N ARG A 102 -12.78 22.10 -16.37
CA ARG A 102 -13.69 22.86 -17.23
C ARG A 102 -13.04 24.19 -17.59
N PRO A 103 -12.45 24.33 -18.78
CA PRO A 103 -12.38 25.62 -19.44
C PRO A 103 -13.69 25.88 -20.18
N THR A 104 -14.18 27.11 -20.04
CA THR A 104 -15.21 27.78 -20.85
C THR A 104 -14.83 27.81 -22.33
#